data_AF-A0A939ELZ8-F1
#
_entry.id   AF-A0A939ELZ8-F1
#
_cell.length_a   1.000
_cell.length_b   1.000
_cell.length_c   1.000
_cell.angle_alpha   90.00
_cell.angle_beta   90.00
_cell.angle_gamma   90.00
#
_symmetry.space_group_name_H-M   'P 1'
#
loop_
_entity.id
_entity.type
_entity.pdbx_description
1 polymer ?
#
loop_
_entity_poly.entity_id
_entity_poly.type
_entity_poly.pdbx_seq_one_letter_code
_entity_poly.pdbx_strand_id
1 'polypeptide(L)'
;MFGFLKRRKQQELEFMEGLIRAAAEGDSRAKINRALGSEGVQLTPKEDNHQYSIHASAAIVRLIAKEAGVPIGVNGNEDDNFVAGIFAFVVSNHVSYMIGAQFEMVSSIVIIDLLGQDAASQVNDLAESYNRMSQEGRVVEAIGQNIVKWITDPTDEQFSKLAALYKLCRENT
;
A
#
# COMPACT_ATOMS: atom_id res chain seq x y z
N MET A 1 -20.24 -28.62 -35.33
CA MET A 1 -20.29 -27.16 -35.63
C MET A 1 -20.61 -26.31 -34.39
N PHE A 2 -21.55 -26.72 -33.52
CA PHE A 2 -21.91 -25.98 -32.28
C PHE A 2 -20.80 -25.85 -31.22
N GLY A 3 -19.95 -26.86 -31.04
CA GLY A 3 -18.85 -26.82 -30.05
C GLY A 3 -17.73 -25.84 -30.39
N PHE A 4 -17.51 -25.57 -31.68
CA PHE A 4 -16.45 -24.66 -32.15
C PHE A 4 -16.84 -23.18 -31.95
N LEU A 5 -18.11 -22.84 -32.18
CA LEU A 5 -18.69 -21.52 -31.90
C LEU A 5 -18.74 -21.22 -30.39
N LYS A 6 -19.04 -22.21 -29.54
CA LYS A 6 -19.03 -22.05 -28.08
C LYS A 6 -17.61 -21.81 -27.54
N ARG A 7 -16.62 -22.55 -28.05
CA ARG A 7 -15.21 -22.41 -27.66
C ARG A 7 -14.63 -21.04 -28.06
N ARG A 8 -14.98 -20.55 -29.26
CA ARG A 8 -14.54 -19.23 -29.74
C ARG A 8 -15.14 -18.08 -28.90
N LYS A 9 -16.43 -18.15 -28.57
CA LYS A 9 -17.07 -17.15 -27.68
C LYS A 9 -16.45 -17.12 -26.29
N GLN A 10 -16.06 -18.27 -25.75
CA GLN A 10 -15.42 -18.35 -24.43
C GLN A 10 -14.01 -17.75 -24.45
N GLN A 11 -13.23 -18.01 -25.49
CA GLN A 11 -11.92 -17.39 -25.69
C GLN A 11 -12.01 -15.86 -25.89
N GLU A 12 -13.02 -15.38 -26.61
CA GLU A 12 -13.27 -13.94 -26.79
C GLU A 12 -13.65 -13.26 -25.45
N LEU A 13 -14.41 -13.94 -24.58
CA LEU A 13 -14.72 -13.45 -23.23
C LEU A 13 -13.47 -13.41 -22.34
N GLU A 14 -12.67 -14.47 -22.28
CA GLU A 14 -11.43 -14.52 -21.51
C GLU A 14 -10.43 -13.43 -21.97
N PHE A 15 -10.35 -13.19 -23.29
CA PHE A 15 -9.54 -12.12 -23.84
C PHE A 15 -10.05 -10.73 -23.43
N MET A 16 -11.36 -10.48 -23.52
CA MET A 16 -11.97 -9.23 -23.07
C MET A 16 -11.79 -8.99 -21.57
N GLU A 17 -11.99 -10.02 -20.75
CA GLU A 17 -11.74 -9.95 -19.31
C GLU A 17 -10.27 -9.62 -19.01
N GLY A 18 -9.34 -10.22 -19.76
CA GLY A 18 -7.92 -9.90 -19.69
C GLY A 18 -7.62 -8.43 -20.01
N LEU A 19 -8.22 -7.88 -21.08
CA LEU A 19 -8.04 -6.47 -21.44
C LEU A 19 -8.63 -5.52 -20.39
N ILE A 20 -9.82 -5.82 -19.87
CA ILE A 20 -10.48 -5.00 -18.83
C ILE A 20 -9.61 -4.99 -17.57
N ARG A 21 -9.10 -6.15 -17.15
CA ARG A 21 -8.22 -6.26 -15.99
C ARG A 21 -6.93 -5.47 -16.18
N ALA A 22 -6.28 -5.59 -17.33
CA ALA A 22 -5.06 -4.85 -17.64
C ALA A 22 -5.30 -3.32 -17.66
N ALA A 23 -6.44 -2.88 -18.20
CA ALA A 23 -6.81 -1.46 -18.20
C ALA A 23 -7.07 -0.94 -16.77
N ALA A 24 -7.79 -1.70 -15.93
CA ALA A 24 -8.06 -1.35 -14.54
C ALA A 24 -6.77 -1.29 -13.70
N GLU A 25 -5.84 -2.22 -13.93
CA GLU A 25 -4.53 -2.21 -13.30
C GLU A 25 -3.71 -0.98 -13.73
N GLY A 26 -3.70 -0.67 -15.04
CA GLY A 26 -3.04 0.52 -15.58
C GLY A 26 -3.55 1.83 -14.97
N ASP A 27 -4.86 1.99 -14.84
CA ASP A 27 -5.50 3.14 -14.18
C ASP A 27 -5.11 3.21 -12.69
N SER A 28 -5.08 2.06 -12.01
CA SER A 28 -4.70 1.97 -10.60
C SER A 28 -3.24 2.37 -10.37
N ARG A 29 -2.30 1.88 -11.19
CA ARG A 29 -0.89 2.29 -11.17
C ARG A 29 -0.74 3.79 -11.47
N ALA A 30 -1.52 4.32 -12.41
CA ALA A 30 -1.48 5.74 -12.77
C ALA A 30 -1.92 6.64 -11.60
N LYS A 31 -2.95 6.25 -10.85
CA LYS A 31 -3.40 6.97 -9.64
C LYS A 31 -2.32 7.01 -8.56
N ILE A 32 -1.74 5.86 -8.22
CA ILE A 32 -0.66 5.75 -7.24
C ILE A 32 0.55 6.58 -7.67
N ASN A 33 0.97 6.47 -8.93
CA ASN A 33 2.11 7.23 -9.45
C ASN A 33 1.84 8.75 -9.46
N ARG A 34 0.59 9.18 -9.72
CA ARG A 34 0.22 10.60 -9.65
C ARG A 34 0.30 11.12 -8.21
N ALA A 35 -0.19 10.36 -7.25
CA ALA A 35 -0.11 10.72 -5.83
C ALA A 35 1.33 10.78 -5.33
N LEU A 36 2.16 9.79 -5.64
CA LEU A 36 3.60 9.86 -5.35
C LEU A 36 4.28 11.03 -6.07
N GLY A 37 3.87 11.30 -7.31
CA GLY A 37 4.39 12.40 -8.12
C GLY A 37 4.06 13.79 -7.59
N SER A 38 2.91 13.99 -6.91
CA SER A 38 2.58 15.28 -6.26
C SER A 38 3.58 15.62 -5.17
N GLU A 39 4.12 14.61 -4.49
CA GLU A 39 5.13 14.74 -3.43
C GLU A 39 6.58 14.62 -3.97
N GLY A 40 6.75 14.68 -5.29
CA GLY A 40 8.06 14.63 -5.95
C GLY A 40 8.72 13.24 -5.98
N VAL A 41 7.97 12.16 -5.76
CA VAL A 41 8.48 10.78 -5.83
C VAL A 41 8.10 10.13 -7.15
N GLN A 42 9.09 9.58 -7.84
CA GLN A 42 8.91 8.82 -9.06
C GLN A 42 9.35 7.38 -8.85
N LEU A 43 8.42 6.44 -9.03
CA LEU A 43 8.74 5.02 -9.01
C LEU A 43 9.40 4.61 -10.31
N THR A 44 10.43 3.77 -10.20
CA THR A 44 10.96 3.06 -11.37
C THR A 44 9.88 2.13 -11.92
N PRO A 45 9.70 2.05 -13.25
CA PRO A 45 8.78 1.09 -13.85
C PRO A 45 9.09 -0.34 -13.41
N LYS A 46 8.05 -1.06 -13.01
CA LYS A 46 8.11 -2.49 -12.64
C LYS A 46 7.00 -3.23 -13.37
N GLU A 47 7.33 -4.31 -14.06
CA GLU A 47 6.32 -5.12 -14.74
C GLU A 47 5.53 -5.97 -13.74
N ASP A 48 6.24 -6.57 -12.78
CA ASP A 48 5.63 -7.42 -11.74
C ASP A 48 4.81 -6.62 -10.71
N ASN A 49 3.59 -7.11 -10.45
CA ASN A 49 2.62 -6.49 -9.56
C ASN A 49 3.09 -6.51 -8.10
N HIS A 50 3.80 -7.56 -7.67
CA HIS A 50 4.32 -7.64 -6.29
C HIS A 50 5.44 -6.62 -6.10
N GLN A 51 6.43 -6.59 -6.99
CA GLN A 51 7.50 -5.60 -6.94
C GLN A 51 6.96 -4.17 -6.99
N TYR A 52 6.04 -3.87 -7.90
CA TYR A 52 5.41 -2.55 -7.95
C TYR A 52 4.74 -2.20 -6.63
N SER A 53 3.93 -3.12 -6.08
CA SER A 53 3.20 -2.91 -4.83
C SER A 53 4.13 -2.72 -3.63
N ILE A 54 5.22 -3.46 -3.56
CA ILE A 54 6.26 -3.30 -2.52
C ILE A 54 6.87 -1.90 -2.59
N HIS A 55 7.37 -1.51 -3.77
CA HIS A 55 8.03 -0.21 -3.94
C HIS A 55 7.07 0.96 -3.71
N ALA A 56 5.84 0.87 -4.22
CA ALA A 56 4.82 1.88 -4.01
C ALA A 56 4.46 2.00 -2.52
N SER A 57 4.21 0.88 -1.84
CA SER A 57 3.81 0.90 -0.43
C SER A 57 4.91 1.45 0.47
N ALA A 58 6.15 1.00 0.27
CA ALA A 58 7.30 1.53 1.00
C ALA A 58 7.50 3.03 0.74
N ALA A 59 7.38 3.48 -0.52
CA ALA A 59 7.51 4.89 -0.86
C ALA A 59 6.45 5.76 -0.17
N ILE A 60 5.19 5.32 -0.16
CA ILE A 60 4.09 6.02 0.52
C ILE A 60 4.36 6.14 2.02
N VAL A 61 4.76 5.05 2.69
CA VAL A 61 5.02 5.09 4.14
C VAL A 61 6.21 5.98 4.47
N ARG A 62 7.31 5.90 3.69
CA ARG A 62 8.47 6.78 3.86
C ARG A 62 8.10 8.24 3.69
N LEU A 63 7.24 8.56 2.73
CA LEU A 63 6.75 9.92 2.52
C LEU A 63 5.95 10.42 3.73
N ILE A 64 4.98 9.64 4.20
CA ILE A 64 4.15 10.00 5.35
C ILE A 64 5.02 10.22 6.60
N ALA A 65 5.96 9.30 6.89
CA ALA A 65 6.86 9.41 8.03
C ALA A 65 7.80 10.63 7.92
N LYS A 66 8.34 10.88 6.71
CA LYS A 66 9.19 12.04 6.43
C LYS A 66 8.44 13.35 6.64
N GLU A 67 7.22 13.48 6.12
CA GLU A 67 6.38 14.66 6.32
C GLU A 67 5.97 14.82 7.80
N ALA A 68 5.79 13.70 8.49
CA ALA A 68 5.58 13.69 9.92
C ALA A 68 6.85 14.06 10.73
N GLY A 69 8.02 14.15 10.11
CA GLY A 69 9.29 14.40 10.81
C GLY A 69 9.69 13.26 11.74
N VAL A 70 9.24 12.04 11.47
CA VAL A 70 9.49 10.86 12.30
C VAL A 70 10.56 9.99 11.63
N PRO A 71 11.70 9.73 12.31
CA PRO A 71 12.71 8.81 11.80
C PRO A 71 12.21 7.37 11.93
N ILE A 72 12.24 6.62 10.83
CA ILE A 72 11.90 5.19 10.79
C ILE A 72 13.12 4.37 10.36
N GLY A 73 13.13 3.07 10.67
CA GLY A 73 14.23 2.17 10.34
C GLY A 73 15.18 1.92 11.50
N VAL A 74 16.43 1.61 11.17
CA VAL A 74 17.50 1.32 12.15
C VAL A 74 17.72 2.47 13.14
N ASN A 75 17.41 3.70 12.74
CA ASN A 75 17.54 4.90 13.58
C ASN A 75 16.23 5.31 14.27
N GLY A 76 15.10 4.66 13.94
CA GLY A 76 13.81 4.89 14.59
C GLY A 76 13.75 4.18 15.94
N ASN A 77 13.00 4.74 16.88
CA ASN A 77 12.71 4.02 18.12
C ASN A 77 11.63 2.94 17.88
N GLU A 78 11.35 2.13 18.90
CA GLU A 78 10.39 1.03 18.81
C GLU A 78 8.98 1.51 18.43
N ASP A 79 8.49 2.58 19.06
CA ASP A 79 7.15 3.14 18.81
C ASP A 79 7.02 3.73 17.39
N ASP A 80 8.03 4.44 16.91
CA ASP A 80 8.10 5.02 15.57
C ASP A 80 8.06 3.91 14.52
N ASN A 81 8.82 2.83 14.75
CA ASN A 81 8.86 1.65 13.89
C ASN A 81 7.55 0.85 13.96
N PHE A 82 6.91 0.78 15.13
CA PHE A 82 5.60 0.14 15.30
C PHE A 82 4.53 0.87 14.47
N VAL A 83 4.43 2.20 14.61
CA VAL A 83 3.46 3.00 13.85
C VAL A 83 3.75 2.94 12.34
N ALA A 84 5.02 3.02 11.94
CA ALA A 84 5.42 2.80 10.55
C ALA A 84 4.97 1.42 10.04
N GLY A 85 5.10 0.38 10.87
CA GLY A 85 4.66 -0.96 10.58
C GLY A 85 3.15 -1.06 10.36
N ILE A 86 2.34 -0.49 11.26
CA ILE A 86 0.87 -0.46 11.09
C ILE A 86 0.48 0.26 9.80
N PHE A 87 1.07 1.43 9.52
CA PHE A 87 0.84 2.13 8.25
C PHE A 87 1.26 1.30 7.04
N ALA A 88 2.38 0.57 7.12
CA ALA A 88 2.83 -0.33 6.06
C ALA A 88 1.81 -1.44 5.78
N PHE A 89 1.21 -2.05 6.80
CA PHE A 89 0.13 -3.02 6.60
C PHE A 89 -1.09 -2.39 5.91
N VAL A 90 -1.54 -1.21 6.36
CA VAL A 90 -2.71 -0.55 5.75
C VAL A 90 -2.46 -0.16 4.29
N VAL A 91 -1.32 0.47 4.01
CA VAL A 91 -0.93 0.86 2.64
C VAL A 91 -0.78 -0.38 1.77
N SER A 92 -0.07 -1.41 2.25
CA SER A 92 0.15 -2.64 1.50
C SER A 92 -1.15 -3.35 1.17
N ASN A 93 -2.11 -3.39 2.10
CA ASN A 93 -3.44 -3.95 1.86
C ASN A 93 -4.15 -3.21 0.71
N HIS A 94 -4.18 -1.88 0.77
CA HIS A 94 -4.86 -1.07 -0.24
C HIS A 94 -4.19 -1.17 -1.62
N VAL A 95 -2.87 -1.02 -1.68
CA VAL A 95 -2.11 -1.11 -2.93
C VAL A 95 -2.21 -2.51 -3.54
N SER A 96 -2.07 -3.55 -2.73
CA SER A 96 -2.19 -4.94 -3.20
C SER A 96 -3.57 -5.22 -3.77
N TYR A 97 -4.63 -4.69 -3.16
CA TYR A 97 -5.99 -4.78 -3.68
C TYR A 97 -6.15 -4.07 -5.03
N MET A 98 -5.63 -2.84 -5.16
CA MET A 98 -5.72 -2.05 -6.40
C MET A 98 -4.96 -2.71 -7.57
N ILE A 99 -3.80 -3.30 -7.29
CA ILE A 99 -2.89 -3.82 -8.31
C ILE A 99 -3.10 -5.33 -8.55
N GLY A 100 -3.76 -6.04 -7.64
CA GLY A 100 -3.92 -7.49 -7.70
C GLY A 100 -2.64 -8.26 -7.35
N ALA A 101 -1.93 -7.80 -6.32
CA ALA A 101 -0.79 -8.50 -5.72
C ALA A 101 -1.17 -9.24 -4.42
N GLN A 102 -0.36 -10.20 -3.99
CA GLN A 102 -0.59 -10.90 -2.72
C GLN A 102 -0.19 -10.00 -1.54
N PHE A 103 -1.17 -9.63 -0.72
CA PHE A 103 -0.99 -8.75 0.42
C PHE A 103 0.08 -9.22 1.41
N GLU A 104 0.04 -10.50 1.83
CA GLU A 104 0.94 -11.03 2.87
C GLU A 104 2.40 -10.96 2.42
N MET A 105 2.66 -11.20 1.13
CA MET A 105 4.00 -11.08 0.56
C MET A 105 4.44 -9.62 0.52
N VAL A 106 3.57 -8.73 0.04
CA VAL A 106 3.87 -7.30 -0.08
C VAL A 106 4.14 -6.69 1.29
N SER A 107 3.24 -6.89 2.27
CA SER A 107 3.37 -6.31 3.60
C SER A 107 4.62 -6.79 4.32
N SER A 108 4.92 -8.09 4.28
CA SER A 108 6.12 -8.66 4.91
C SER A 108 7.42 -8.05 4.35
N ILE A 109 7.51 -7.91 3.02
CA ILE A 109 8.71 -7.35 2.38
C ILE A 109 8.80 -5.84 2.65
N VAL A 110 7.68 -5.12 2.65
CA VAL A 110 7.65 -3.69 2.96
C VAL A 110 8.12 -3.42 4.39
N ILE A 111 7.72 -4.24 5.37
CA ILE A 111 8.23 -4.13 6.75
C ILE A 111 9.75 -4.23 6.78
N ILE A 112 10.31 -5.26 6.12
CA ILE A 112 11.76 -5.46 6.07
C ILE A 112 12.47 -4.31 5.33
N ASP A 113 11.90 -3.80 4.25
CA ASP A 113 12.44 -2.66 3.51
C ASP A 113 12.49 -1.38 4.37
N LEU A 114 11.40 -1.10 5.08
CA LEU A 114 11.27 0.11 5.91
C LEU A 114 12.12 0.05 7.17
N LEU A 115 12.07 -1.09 7.88
CA LEU A 115 12.56 -1.22 9.24
C LEU A 115 13.96 -1.86 9.32
N GLY A 116 14.40 -2.52 8.25
CA GLY A 116 15.67 -3.25 8.18
C GLY A 116 15.49 -4.76 8.35
N GLN A 117 16.57 -5.52 8.10
CA GLN A 117 16.54 -6.99 8.13
C GLN A 117 16.19 -7.56 9.51
N ASP A 118 16.59 -6.87 10.58
CA ASP A 118 16.31 -7.30 11.95
C ASP A 118 14.81 -7.21 12.31
N ALA A 119 14.01 -6.48 11.53
CA ALA A 119 12.56 -6.41 11.70
C ALA A 119 11.83 -7.66 11.17
N ALA A 120 12.53 -8.61 10.53
CA ALA A 120 11.92 -9.85 10.04
C ALA A 120 11.23 -10.65 11.16
N SER A 121 11.77 -10.63 12.38
CA SER A 121 11.13 -11.28 13.53
C SER A 121 9.89 -10.54 14.04
N GLN A 122 9.75 -9.25 13.75
CA GLN A 122 8.65 -8.40 14.21
C GLN A 122 7.43 -8.44 13.28
N VAL A 123 7.57 -9.01 12.08
CA VAL A 123 6.49 -9.07 11.08
C VAL A 123 5.23 -9.73 11.65
N ASN A 124 5.37 -10.82 12.40
CA ASN A 124 4.24 -11.54 12.98
C ASN A 124 3.54 -10.71 14.06
N ASP A 125 4.29 -10.09 14.97
CA ASP A 125 3.74 -9.26 16.06
C ASP A 125 3.00 -8.03 15.51
N LEU A 126 3.55 -7.41 14.45
CA LEU A 126 2.90 -6.32 13.73
C LEU A 126 1.65 -6.78 12.99
N ALA A 127 1.67 -7.96 12.37
CA ALA A 127 0.51 -8.54 11.71
C ALA A 127 -0.62 -8.83 12.70
N GLU A 128 -0.31 -9.39 13.87
CA GLU A 128 -1.27 -9.63 14.95
C GLU A 128 -1.87 -8.31 15.46
N SER A 129 -1.03 -7.29 15.64
CA SER A 129 -1.47 -5.96 16.07
C SER A 129 -2.38 -5.31 15.04
N TYR A 130 -1.99 -5.32 13.76
CA TYR A 130 -2.81 -4.85 12.65
C TYR A 130 -4.16 -5.59 12.59
N ASN A 131 -4.15 -6.91 12.68
CA ASN A 131 -5.36 -7.73 12.65
C ASN A 131 -6.31 -7.38 13.80
N ARG A 132 -5.79 -7.25 15.03
CA ARG A 132 -6.58 -6.85 16.20
C ARG A 132 -7.20 -5.46 16.01
N MET A 133 -6.38 -4.49 15.59
CA MET A 133 -6.85 -3.13 15.31
C MET A 133 -7.88 -3.08 14.18
N SER A 134 -7.78 -3.97 13.19
CA SER A 134 -8.74 -4.06 12.08
C SER A 134 -10.09 -4.63 12.50
N GLN A 135 -10.13 -5.47 13.55
CA GLN A 135 -11.35 -6.08 14.06
C GLN A 135 -12.07 -5.20 15.09
N GLU A 136 -11.31 -4.47 15.89
CA GLU A 136 -11.82 -3.76 17.07
C GLU A 136 -11.86 -2.23 16.91
N GLY A 137 -11.14 -1.66 15.93
CA GLY A 137 -10.77 -0.25 15.94
C GLY A 137 -11.14 0.55 14.69
N ARG A 138 -11.52 1.81 14.91
CA ARG A 138 -11.72 2.82 13.84
C ARG A 138 -10.40 3.37 13.28
N VAL A 139 -9.26 3.03 13.89
CA VAL A 139 -7.94 3.60 13.55
C VAL A 139 -7.46 3.09 12.20
N VAL A 140 -7.43 1.77 11.99
CA VAL A 140 -7.02 1.16 10.71
C VAL A 140 -7.94 1.62 9.57
N GLU A 141 -9.25 1.70 9.84
CA GLU A 141 -10.22 2.22 8.89
C GLU A 141 -9.94 3.70 8.54
N ALA A 142 -9.71 4.56 9.54
CA ALA A 142 -9.41 5.96 9.33
C ALA A 142 -8.10 6.16 8.54
N ILE A 143 -7.05 5.39 8.86
CA ILE A 143 -5.78 5.41 8.10
C ILE A 143 -6.07 5.02 6.65
N GLY A 144 -6.78 3.90 6.43
CA GLY A 144 -7.12 3.41 5.10
C GLY A 144 -7.92 4.41 4.28
N GLN A 145 -8.96 5.03 4.87
CA GLN A 145 -9.79 6.04 4.20
C GLN A 145 -8.97 7.27 3.79
N ASN A 146 -8.04 7.74 4.65
CA ASN A 146 -7.20 8.88 4.29
C ASN A 146 -6.20 8.52 3.18
N ILE A 147 -5.65 7.30 3.18
CA ILE A 147 -4.77 6.82 2.10
C ILE A 147 -5.52 6.76 0.78
N VAL A 148 -6.71 6.15 0.77
CA VAL A 148 -7.57 6.05 -0.42
C VAL A 148 -7.89 7.44 -0.96
N LYS A 149 -8.24 8.38 -0.07
CA LYS A 149 -8.60 9.74 -0.44
C LYS A 149 -7.43 10.42 -1.15
N TRP A 150 -6.23 10.40 -0.53
CA TRP A 150 -5.04 11.01 -1.10
C TRP A 150 -4.60 10.37 -2.42
N ILE A 151 -4.66 9.04 -2.55
CA ILE A 151 -4.35 8.36 -3.83
C ILE A 151 -5.33 8.76 -4.94
N THR A 152 -6.59 9.03 -4.59
CA THR A 152 -7.63 9.38 -5.56
C THR A 152 -7.55 10.85 -5.98
N ASP A 153 -7.27 11.74 -5.03
CA ASP A 153 -7.23 13.19 -5.22
C ASP A 153 -6.03 13.80 -4.47
N PRO A 154 -4.81 13.67 -5.02
CA PRO A 154 -3.59 14.06 -4.32
C PRO A 154 -3.45 15.58 -4.23
N THR A 155 -3.77 16.13 -3.07
CA THR A 155 -3.54 17.53 -2.72
C THR A 155 -2.69 17.64 -1.46
N ASP A 156 -1.96 18.75 -1.33
CA ASP A 156 -1.13 19.06 -0.15
C ASP A 156 -1.94 18.97 1.15
N GLU A 157 -3.21 19.39 1.13
CA GLU A 157 -4.11 19.31 2.28
C GLU A 157 -4.38 17.86 2.70
N GLN A 158 -4.60 16.97 1.73
CA GLN A 158 -4.85 15.56 2.01
C GLN A 158 -3.60 14.85 2.50
N PHE A 159 -2.45 15.16 1.91
CA PHE A 159 -1.18 14.61 2.37
C PHE A 159 -0.82 15.10 3.78
N SER A 160 -1.03 16.39 4.07
CA SER A 160 -0.85 16.96 5.41
C SER A 160 -1.73 16.27 6.46
N LYS A 161 -2.96 15.90 6.10
CA LYS A 161 -3.86 15.13 7.00
C LYS A 161 -3.34 13.73 7.28
N LEU A 162 -2.74 13.06 6.30
CA LEU A 162 -2.10 11.75 6.50
C LEU A 162 -0.90 11.86 7.44
N ALA A 163 -0.04 12.84 7.24
CA ALA A 163 1.11 13.08 8.12
C ALA A 163 0.67 13.46 9.55
N ALA A 164 -0.39 14.25 9.69
CA ALA A 164 -0.96 14.58 11.00
C ALA A 164 -1.56 13.36 11.70
N LEU A 165 -2.26 12.48 10.96
CA LEU A 165 -2.78 11.22 11.50
C LEU A 165 -1.64 10.30 11.96
N TYR A 166 -0.55 10.22 11.19
CA TYR A 166 0.65 9.47 11.56
C TYR A 166 1.25 9.98 12.88
N LYS A 167 1.42 11.30 13.02
CA LYS A 167 1.87 11.93 14.28
C LYS A 167 0.95 11.58 15.45
N LEU A 168 -0.36 11.68 15.26
CA LEU A 168 -1.34 11.37 16.30
C LEU A 168 -1.23 9.92 16.77
N CYS A 169 -1.09 8.96 15.85
CA CYS A 169 -0.88 7.56 16.21
C CYS A 169 0.40 7.37 17.03
N ARG A 170 1.49 8.05 16.64
CA ARG A 170 2.78 8.01 17.32
C ARG A 170 2.77 8.63 18.72
N GLU A 171 2.02 9.70 18.93
CA GLU A 171 1.87 10.34 20.25
C GLU A 171 0.99 9.56 21.23
N ASN A 172 0.24 8.57 20.76
CA ASN A 172 -0.69 7.75 21.55
C ASN A 172 -0.30 6.26 21.55
N THR A 173 0.94 5.93 21.15
CA THR A 173 1.57 4.62 21.33
C THR A 173 2.28 4.61 22.68
#